data_AF-A0AAW4Y3G3-F1
#
_entry.id   AF-A0AAW4Y3G3-F1
#
_cell.length_a   1.000
_cell.length_b   1.000
_cell.length_c   1.000
_cell.angle_alpha   90.00
_cell.angle_beta   90.00
_cell.angle_gamma   90.00
#
_symmetry.space_group_name_H-M   'P 1'
#
loop_
_entity.id
_entity.type
_entity.pdbx_description
1 polymer ?
#
loop_
_entity_poly.entity_id
_entity_poly.type
_entity_poly.pdbx_seq_one_letter_code
_entity_poly.pdbx_strand_id
1 'polypeptide(L)'
;MDGLVPLADMGGKLEQYFQDNRTYENACGVGGLAPAPAETIRFKYKCTLGKTTYTVTAEGQGSMSGFAFTLNQQGQRATTSTPAGWTAGSNCWSARKDGSC
;
A
#
# COMPACT_ATOMS: atom_id res chain seq x y z
N MET A 1 -9.25 4.67 -9.28
CA MET A 1 -8.91 4.78 -7.85
C MET A 1 -7.52 5.37 -7.75
N ASP A 2 -7.41 6.70 -7.61
CA ASP A 2 -6.12 7.40 -7.72
C ASP A 2 -5.16 7.11 -6.55
N GLY A 3 -5.68 6.66 -5.40
CA GLY A 3 -4.86 6.36 -4.21
C GLY A 3 -4.05 5.06 -4.27
N LEU A 4 -4.23 4.23 -5.30
CA LEU A 4 -3.51 2.95 -5.44
C LEU A 4 -2.20 3.09 -6.23
N VAL A 5 -2.08 4.10 -7.09
CA VAL A 5 -0.85 4.38 -7.84
C VAL A 5 0.33 4.65 -6.88
N PRO A 6 0.18 5.47 -5.81
CA PRO A 6 1.25 5.67 -4.84
C PRO A 6 1.74 4.38 -4.17
N LEU A 7 0.89 3.38 -3.92
CA LEU A 7 1.35 2.09 -3.34
C LEU A 7 2.25 1.33 -4.30
N ALA A 8 1.91 1.31 -5.59
CA ALA A 8 2.72 0.64 -6.60
C ALA A 8 4.08 1.33 -6.75
N ASP A 9 4.10 2.67 -6.77
CA ASP A 9 5.33 3.45 -6.83
C ASP A 9 6.22 3.21 -5.60
N MET A 10 5.63 3.11 -4.40
CA MET A 10 6.38 2.73 -3.20
C MET A 10 6.99 1.34 -3.31
N GLY A 11 6.25 0.37 -3.84
CA GLY A 11 6.75 -0.99 -4.02
C GLY A 11 8.04 -1.02 -4.84
N GLY A 12 8.04 -0.33 -5.99
CA GLY A 12 9.24 -0.22 -6.84
C GLY A 12 10.41 0.49 -6.14
N LYS A 13 10.14 1.59 -5.42
CA LYS A 13 11.20 2.30 -4.66
C LYS A 13 11.76 1.47 -3.51
N LEU A 14 10.93 0.67 -2.83
CA LEU A 14 11.36 -0.24 -1.78
C LEU A 14 12.25 -1.33 -2.35
N GLU A 15 11.88 -1.91 -3.49
CA GLU A 15 12.71 -2.90 -4.19
C GLU A 15 14.07 -2.32 -4.57
N GLN A 16 14.09 -1.10 -5.13
CA GLN A 16 15.35 -0.40 -5.43
C GLN A 16 16.19 -0.20 -4.16
N TYR A 17 15.59 0.29 -3.08
CA TYR A 17 16.28 0.51 -1.82
C TYR A 17 16.92 -0.79 -1.28
N PHE A 18 16.22 -1.93 -1.43
CA PHE A 18 16.73 -3.23 -1.02
C PHE A 18 17.89 -3.71 -1.90
N GLN A 19 17.90 -3.41 -3.20
CA GLN A 19 19.06 -3.73 -4.05
C GLN A 19 20.32 -3.01 -3.59
N ASP A 20 20.17 -1.75 -3.15
CA ASP A 20 21.29 -0.91 -2.73
C ASP A 20 21.75 -1.21 -1.29
N ASN A 21 20.82 -1.47 -0.37
CA ASN A 21 21.10 -1.52 1.07
C ASN A 21 20.95 -2.91 1.70
N ARG A 22 20.36 -3.88 0.98
CA ARG A 22 20.02 -5.23 1.48
C ARG A 22 19.17 -5.23 2.75
N THR A 23 18.44 -4.15 2.99
CA THR A 23 17.45 -4.00 4.06
C THR A 23 16.29 -3.13 3.57
N TYR A 24 15.07 -3.31 4.09
CA TYR A 24 14.00 -2.31 3.93
C TYR A 24 13.89 -1.37 5.13
N GLU A 25 14.65 -1.59 6.21
CA GLU A 25 14.60 -0.75 7.40
C GLU A 25 14.85 0.71 7.03
N ASN A 26 14.05 1.62 7.60
CA ASN A 26 14.11 3.07 7.38
C ASN A 26 13.82 3.56 5.94
N ALA A 27 13.51 2.69 4.99
CA ALA A 27 13.28 3.07 3.59
C ALA A 27 12.13 4.09 3.39
N CYS A 28 11.13 4.06 4.28
CA CYS A 28 10.01 5.01 4.28
C CYS A 28 10.20 6.24 5.17
N GLY A 29 11.35 6.37 5.83
CA GLY A 29 11.67 7.54 6.65
C GLY A 29 11.86 8.80 5.80
N VAL A 30 11.86 9.96 6.46
CA VAL A 30 12.21 11.23 5.82
C VAL A 30 13.62 11.15 5.26
N GLY A 31 13.78 11.43 3.96
CA GLY A 31 15.06 11.30 3.26
C GLY A 31 15.39 9.87 2.77
N GLY A 32 14.55 8.87 3.05
CA GLY A 32 14.64 7.54 2.44
C GLY A 32 14.25 7.56 0.97
N LEU A 33 14.61 6.50 0.23
CA LEU A 33 14.32 6.38 -1.21
C LEU A 33 12.83 6.13 -1.49
N ALA A 34 12.10 5.57 -0.51
CA ALA A 34 10.70 5.18 -0.63
C ALA A 34 9.81 5.87 0.43
N PRO A 35 9.83 7.21 0.53
CA PRO A 35 9.08 7.92 1.58
C PRO A 35 7.59 7.61 1.45
N ALA A 36 6.90 7.53 2.60
CA ALA A 36 5.46 7.37 2.61
C ALA A 36 4.78 8.52 1.81
N PRO A 37 3.82 8.23 0.92
CA PRO A 37 3.10 9.24 0.19
C PRO A 37 2.39 10.20 1.13
N ALA A 38 2.23 11.44 0.68
CA ALA A 38 1.46 12.43 1.41
C ALA A 38 0.03 11.92 1.65
N GLU A 39 -0.46 12.10 2.87
CA GLU A 39 -1.86 11.85 3.22
C GLU A 39 -2.77 12.73 2.35
N THR A 40 -3.91 12.18 1.95
CA THR A 40 -4.92 12.85 1.14
C THR A 40 -6.27 12.79 1.86
N ILE A 41 -7.26 13.53 1.37
CA ILE A 41 -8.63 13.45 1.90
C ILE A 41 -9.28 12.06 1.78
N ARG A 42 -8.69 11.15 0.97
CA ARG A 42 -9.22 9.81 0.70
C ARG A 42 -8.38 8.70 1.32
N PHE A 43 -7.10 8.94 1.58
CA PHE A 43 -6.18 7.89 1.99
C PHE A 43 -5.05 8.42 2.85
N LYS A 44 -4.75 7.64 3.89
CA LYS A 44 -3.53 7.72 4.69
C LYS A 44 -2.65 6.51 4.40
N TYR A 45 -1.34 6.74 4.32
CA TYR A 45 -0.38 5.69 3.98
C TYR A 45 0.49 5.32 5.19
N LYS A 46 0.80 4.03 5.31
CA LYS A 46 1.68 3.49 6.36
C LYS A 46 2.67 2.50 5.76
N CYS A 47 3.88 2.46 6.33
CA CYS A 47 4.87 1.42 6.05
C CYS A 47 5.14 0.60 7.31
N THR A 48 5.09 -0.71 7.18
CA THR A 48 5.67 -1.64 8.14
C THR A 48 6.88 -2.27 7.48
N LEU A 49 8.07 -2.05 8.04
CA LEU A 49 9.35 -2.42 7.45
C LEU A 49 10.08 -3.39 8.38
N GLY A 50 10.73 -4.39 7.79
CA GLY A 50 11.73 -5.23 8.44
C GLY A 50 12.95 -5.36 7.54
N LYS A 51 13.92 -6.18 7.93
CA LYS A 51 15.15 -6.38 7.14
C LYS A 51 14.84 -6.84 5.71
N THR A 52 14.02 -7.85 5.54
CA THR A 52 13.76 -8.48 4.23
C THR A 52 12.28 -8.50 3.85
N THR A 53 11.43 -7.81 4.61
CA THR A 53 9.99 -7.78 4.40
C THR A 53 9.47 -6.36 4.49
N TYR A 54 8.43 -6.04 3.71
CA TYR A 54 7.67 -4.82 3.90
C TYR A 54 6.18 -5.07 3.72
N THR A 55 5.39 -4.18 4.31
CA THR A 55 3.98 -4.01 3.94
C THR A 55 3.68 -2.53 3.91
N VAL A 56 3.28 -2.03 2.75
CA VAL A 56 2.74 -0.68 2.60
C VAL A 56 1.22 -0.76 2.59
N THR A 57 0.57 0.18 3.24
CA THR A 57 -0.89 0.17 3.44
C THR A 57 -1.47 1.53 3.05
N ALA A 58 -2.56 1.52 2.29
CA ALA A 58 -3.48 2.64 2.14
C ALA A 58 -4.70 2.38 3.01
N GLU A 59 -4.91 3.23 4.02
CA GLU A 59 -6.11 3.26 4.85
C GLU A 59 -7.06 4.31 4.29
N GLY A 60 -8.27 3.89 3.94
CA GLY A 60 -9.29 4.75 3.37
C GLY A 60 -9.89 5.72 4.39
N GLN A 61 -10.10 6.96 3.95
CA GLN A 61 -10.68 8.06 4.70
C GLN A 61 -11.74 8.77 3.86
N GLY A 62 -12.57 9.61 4.49
CA GLY A 62 -13.62 10.35 3.79
C GLY A 62 -14.52 9.43 2.98
N SER A 63 -14.62 9.66 1.67
CA SER A 63 -15.43 8.84 0.76
C SER A 63 -14.89 7.41 0.56
N MET A 64 -13.65 7.12 0.96
CA MET A 64 -13.04 5.80 0.92
C MET A 64 -12.98 5.13 2.30
N SER A 65 -13.62 5.70 3.32
CA SER A 65 -13.65 5.12 4.67
C SER A 65 -14.15 3.67 4.65
N GLY A 66 -13.49 2.81 5.42
CA GLY A 66 -13.76 1.36 5.47
C GLY A 66 -12.93 0.52 4.50
N PHE A 67 -12.29 1.13 3.50
CA PHE A 67 -11.33 0.42 2.64
C PHE A 67 -9.94 0.36 3.28
N ALA A 68 -9.26 -0.76 3.08
CA ALA A 68 -7.83 -0.89 3.31
C ALA A 68 -7.18 -1.73 2.21
N PHE A 69 -6.04 -1.26 1.70
CA PHE A 69 -5.30 -1.90 0.62
C PHE A 69 -3.83 -2.05 1.00
N THR A 70 -3.21 -3.18 0.63
CA THR A 70 -1.81 -3.45 0.96
C THR A 70 -1.00 -3.91 -0.25
N LEU A 71 0.31 -3.69 -0.19
CA LEU A 71 1.32 -4.31 -1.06
C LEU A 71 2.49 -4.79 -0.18
N ASN A 72 3.04 -5.95 -0.51
CA ASN A 72 4.22 -6.52 0.17
C ASN A 72 5.36 -6.81 -0.83
N GLN A 73 6.50 -7.26 -0.30
CA GLN A 73 7.72 -7.54 -1.07
C GLN A 73 7.60 -8.69 -2.08
N GLN A 74 6.53 -9.48 -2.02
CA GLN A 74 6.25 -10.53 -2.99
C GLN A 74 5.40 -10.02 -4.17
N GLY A 75 5.12 -8.72 -4.21
CA GLY A 75 4.20 -8.13 -5.19
C GLY A 75 2.73 -8.43 -4.91
N GLN A 76 2.39 -8.99 -3.74
CA GLN A 76 1.00 -9.34 -3.41
C GLN A 76 0.21 -8.09 -3.08
N ARG A 77 -0.75 -7.78 -3.96
CA ARG A 77 -1.75 -6.75 -3.75
C ARG A 77 -2.93 -7.36 -3.02
N ALA A 78 -3.48 -6.69 -2.01
CA ALA A 78 -4.67 -7.20 -1.32
C ALA A 78 -5.58 -6.07 -0.86
N THR A 79 -6.89 -6.34 -0.89
CA THR A 79 -7.90 -5.57 -0.16
C THR A 79 -8.14 -6.27 1.18
N THR A 80 -7.71 -5.62 2.27
CA THR A 80 -7.80 -6.20 3.63
C THR A 80 -9.03 -5.74 4.39
N SER A 81 -9.70 -4.68 3.92
CA SER A 81 -10.96 -4.20 4.46
C SER A 81 -11.80 -3.54 3.37
N THR A 82 -13.11 -3.66 3.49
CA THR A 82 -14.11 -2.98 2.66
C THR A 82 -15.25 -2.44 3.52
N PRO A 83 -15.94 -1.37 3.10
CA PRO A 83 -17.19 -0.95 3.73
C PRO A 83 -18.32 -1.97 3.48
N ALA A 84 -19.40 -1.85 4.24
CA ALA A 84 -20.57 -2.72 4.07
C ALA A 84 -21.10 -2.71 2.62
N GLY A 85 -21.47 -3.89 2.12
CA GLY A 85 -21.97 -4.06 0.75
C GLY A 85 -20.88 -4.10 -0.33
N TRP A 86 -19.61 -4.16 0.06
CA TRP A 86 -18.48 -4.43 -0.83
C TRP A 86 -17.78 -5.74 -0.45
N THR A 87 -17.32 -6.45 -1.47
CA THR A 87 -16.53 -7.67 -1.32
C THR A 87 -15.03 -7.35 -1.46
N ALA A 88 -14.21 -7.95 -0.60
CA ALA A 88 -12.76 -7.92 -0.77
C ALA A 88 -12.33 -8.91 -1.86
N GLY A 89 -11.60 -8.41 -2.85
CA GLY A 89 -11.04 -9.20 -3.94
C GLY A 89 -9.90 -10.08 -3.45
N SER A 90 -9.75 -11.24 -4.09
CA SER A 90 -8.65 -12.15 -3.79
C SER A 90 -7.37 -11.70 -4.50
N ASN A 91 -6.29 -11.47 -3.74
CA ASN A 91 -4.96 -11.10 -4.25
C ASN A 91 -4.94 -9.91 -5.22
N CYS A 92 -5.86 -8.97 -5.06
CA CYS A 92 -5.88 -7.74 -5.84
C CYS A 92 -6.50 -6.59 -5.04
N TRP A 93 -6.45 -5.37 -5.60
CA TRP A 93 -7.10 -4.21 -5.01
C TRP A 93 -8.48 -4.00 -5.64
N SER A 94 -9.53 -4.34 -4.92
CA SER A 94 -10.91 -4.24 -5.41
C SER A 94 -11.21 -2.83 -5.94
N ALA A 95 -11.52 -2.76 -7.22
CA ALA A 95 -11.95 -1.55 -7.91
C ALA A 95 -13.49 -1.45 -8.00
N ARG A 96 -14.19 -2.58 -7.81
CA ARG A 96 -15.65 -2.71 -7.95
C ARG A 96 -16.29 -3.39 -6.73
N LYS A 97 -17.60 -3.18 -6.55
CA LYS A 97 -18.39 -3.66 -5.40
C LYS A 97 -18.38 -5.18 -5.23
N ASP A 98 -18.36 -5.90 -6.33
CA ASP A 98 -18.29 -7.36 -6.38
C ASP A 98 -16.90 -7.91 -6.00
N GLY A 99 -15.93 -7.02 -5.73
CA GLY A 99 -14.56 -7.38 -5.37
C GLY A 99 -13.62 -7.48 -6.57
N SER A 100 -14.11 -7.25 -7.79
CA SER A 100 -13.28 -7.34 -8.99
C SER A 100 -12.22 -6.23 -9.05
N CYS A 101 -11.14 -6.58 -9.73
CA CYS A 101 -10.04 -5.73 -10.14
C CYS A 101 -10.07 -5.71 -11.68
#